data_AF-A0A258GXB4-F1
#
_entry.id   AF-A0A258GXB4-F1
#
_cell.length_a   1.000
_cell.length_b   1.000
_cell.length_c   1.000
_cell.angle_alpha   90.00
_cell.angle_beta   90.00
_cell.angle_gamma   90.00
#
_symmetry.space_group_name_H-M   'P 1'
#
loop_
_entity.id
_entity.type
_entity.pdbx_description
1 polymer ?
#
loop_
_entity_poly.entity_id
_entity_poly.type
_entity_poly.pdbx_seq_one_letter_code
_entity_poly.pdbx_strand_id
1 'polypeptide(L)'
;MKLSTLAVITSTLAAIAAPAFAQPTQEQRAARFDAADKDHDGKLSKDEFVAHLPDPLQSQSEDMWAHYNPTKKSALSKAEYLAVPPMKVTVTVDQ
;
A
#
# COMPACT_ATOMS: atom_id res chain seq x y z
N MET A 1 -28.17 -14.36 -25.35
CA MET A 1 -27.81 -13.48 -26.48
C MET A 1 -27.20 -12.19 -25.92
N LYS A 2 -25.90 -11.97 -26.16
CA LYS A 2 -25.17 -10.70 -26.37
C LYS A 2 -25.39 -9.45 -25.47
N LEU A 3 -24.30 -9.09 -24.76
CA LEU A 3 -23.56 -7.80 -24.72
C LEU A 3 -24.10 -6.50 -24.05
N SER A 4 -23.34 -6.07 -23.03
CA SER A 4 -22.67 -4.76 -22.85
C SER A 4 -23.47 -3.48 -22.56
N THR A 5 -23.13 -2.79 -21.45
CA THR A 5 -23.07 -1.31 -21.39
C THR A 5 -22.11 -0.86 -20.27
N LEU A 6 -21.09 -0.11 -20.68
CA LEU A 6 -20.10 0.61 -19.88
C LEU A 6 -20.78 1.66 -18.99
N ALA A 7 -20.47 1.68 -17.70
CA ALA A 7 -20.67 2.86 -16.88
C ALA A 7 -19.43 3.75 -16.99
N VAL A 8 -19.57 4.82 -17.79
CA VAL A 8 -18.66 5.97 -17.80
C VAL A 8 -18.67 6.59 -16.39
N ILE A 9 -17.58 6.42 -15.65
CA ILE A 9 -17.36 7.17 -14.40
C ILE A 9 -16.77 8.52 -14.79
N THR A 10 -17.65 9.50 -14.93
CA THR A 10 -17.32 10.91 -15.17
C THR A 10 -16.43 11.43 -14.04
N SER A 11 -15.17 11.69 -14.38
CA SER A 11 -14.17 12.30 -13.51
C SER A 11 -14.47 13.80 -13.33
N THR A 12 -15.11 14.17 -12.23
CA THR A 12 -14.99 15.52 -11.68
C THR A 12 -15.23 15.50 -10.18
N LEU A 13 -14.18 15.71 -9.39
CA LEU A 13 -14.25 16.43 -8.12
C LEU A 13 -12.91 17.15 -7.92
N ALA A 14 -13.04 18.46 -7.75
CA ALA A 14 -11.97 19.44 -7.65
C ALA A 14 -11.03 19.17 -6.47
N ALA A 15 -9.73 19.36 -6.70
CA ALA A 15 -8.70 19.32 -5.68
C ALA A 15 -8.83 20.54 -4.75
N ILE A 16 -9.37 20.34 -3.55
CA ILE A 16 -9.15 21.27 -2.44
C ILE A 16 -7.79 20.94 -1.80
N ALA A 17 -6.83 21.85 -1.95
CA ALA A 17 -5.53 21.78 -1.31
C ALA A 17 -5.67 22.07 0.19
N ALA A 18 -6.01 21.04 0.98
CA ALA A 18 -5.73 21.02 2.41
C ALA A 18 -4.26 20.62 2.62
N PRO A 19 -3.58 21.04 3.71
CA PRO A 19 -2.34 20.42 4.12
C PRO A 19 -2.67 18.97 4.46
N ALA A 20 -2.43 18.08 3.51
CA ALA A 20 -2.60 16.66 3.70
C ALA A 20 -1.67 16.25 4.84
N PHE A 21 -2.24 15.78 5.95
CA PHE A 21 -1.50 14.93 6.89
C PHE A 21 -0.71 13.94 6.03
N ALA A 22 0.62 14.05 6.05
CA ALA A 22 1.52 13.62 4.98
C ALA A 22 1.39 12.14 4.65
N GLN A 23 0.43 11.80 3.80
CA GLN A 23 0.25 10.45 3.32
C GLN A 23 1.33 10.21 2.27
N PRO A 24 2.13 9.12 2.37
CA PRO A 24 3.19 8.87 1.41
C PRO A 24 2.59 8.79 0.01
N THR A 25 3.13 9.59 -0.91
CA THR A 25 2.74 9.58 -2.32
C THR A 25 2.93 8.18 -2.93
N GLN A 26 2.27 7.92 -4.05
CA GLN A 26 2.44 6.64 -4.76
C GLN A 26 3.90 6.37 -5.13
N GLU A 27 4.67 7.40 -5.46
CA GLU A 27 6.11 7.29 -5.76
C GLU A 27 6.92 6.90 -4.53
N GLN A 28 6.67 7.52 -3.38
CA GLN A 28 7.33 7.15 -2.11
C GLN A 28 6.98 5.71 -1.69
N ARG A 29 5.74 5.27 -1.94
CA ARG A 29 5.33 3.87 -1.71
C ARG A 29 6.02 2.92 -2.67
N ALA A 30 6.18 3.31 -3.94
CA ALA A 30 6.91 2.51 -4.92
C ALA A 30 8.38 2.37 -4.54
N ALA A 31 9.01 3.42 -4.00
CA ALA A 31 10.37 3.38 -3.48
C ALA A 31 10.50 2.49 -2.23
N ARG A 32 9.52 2.53 -1.30
CA ARG A 32 9.47 1.62 -0.14
C ARG A 32 9.30 0.17 -0.57
N PHE A 33 8.48 -0.08 -1.57
CA PHE A 33 8.31 -1.41 -2.15
C PHE A 33 9.65 -1.93 -2.70
N ASP A 34 10.32 -1.11 -3.53
CA ASP A 34 11.61 -1.44 -4.13
C ASP A 34 12.70 -1.70 -3.07
N ALA A 35 12.70 -0.90 -2.00
CA ALA A 35 13.63 -1.07 -0.89
C ALA A 35 13.33 -2.29 0.00
N ALA A 36 12.10 -2.81 -0.06
CA ALA A 36 11.67 -3.99 0.68
C ALA A 36 11.86 -5.28 -0.16
N ASP A 37 11.68 -5.21 -1.47
CA ASP A 37 11.90 -6.30 -2.44
C ASP A 37 13.41 -6.50 -2.66
N LYS A 38 14.03 -7.29 -1.77
CA LYS A 38 15.50 -7.47 -1.77
C LYS A 38 15.99 -8.43 -2.85
N ASP A 39 15.14 -9.35 -3.27
CA ASP A 39 15.44 -10.28 -4.37
C ASP A 39 15.15 -9.66 -5.74
N HIS A 40 14.44 -8.51 -5.77
CA HIS A 40 14.04 -7.80 -6.98
C HIS A 40 13.16 -8.68 -7.91
N ASP A 41 12.33 -9.54 -7.33
CA ASP A 41 11.39 -10.40 -8.08
C ASP A 41 10.13 -9.63 -8.51
N GLY A 42 9.94 -8.41 -8.00
CA GLY A 42 8.77 -7.57 -8.26
C GLY A 42 7.59 -7.91 -7.35
N LYS A 43 7.81 -8.69 -6.30
CA LYS A 43 6.84 -9.01 -5.25
C LYS A 43 7.47 -8.80 -3.89
N LEU A 44 6.62 -8.59 -2.89
CA LEU A 44 7.02 -8.60 -1.49
C LEU A 44 6.54 -9.88 -0.85
N SER A 45 7.48 -10.67 -0.35
CA SER A 45 7.18 -11.77 0.56
C SER A 45 6.81 -11.24 1.95
N LYS A 46 6.16 -12.07 2.78
CA LYS A 46 5.83 -11.68 4.16
C LYS A 46 7.08 -11.28 4.94
N ASP A 47 8.15 -12.06 4.82
CA ASP A 47 9.43 -11.78 5.49
C ASP A 47 10.03 -10.45 5.06
N GLU A 48 10.04 -10.15 3.76
CA GLU A 48 10.54 -8.89 3.21
C GLU A 48 9.74 -7.68 3.69
N PHE A 49 8.42 -7.82 3.72
CA PHE A 49 7.54 -6.80 4.25
C PHE A 49 7.81 -6.54 5.75
N VAL A 50 7.88 -7.59 6.57
CA VAL A 50 8.14 -7.49 8.02
C VAL A 50 9.53 -6.92 8.30
N ALA A 51 10.54 -7.33 7.53
CA ALA A 51 11.92 -6.87 7.68
C ALA A 51 12.10 -5.39 7.32
N HIS A 52 11.24 -4.83 6.46
CA HIS A 52 11.23 -3.40 6.11
C HIS A 52 10.33 -2.54 7.03
N LEU A 53 9.48 -3.21 7.82
CA LEU A 53 9.02 -2.85 9.16
C LEU A 53 9.91 -1.93 10.03
N PRO A 54 9.63 -0.63 10.26
CA PRO A 54 10.22 0.03 11.42
C PRO A 54 9.80 -0.71 12.70
N ASP A 55 10.71 -0.82 13.67
CA ASP A 55 10.58 -1.61 14.91
C ASP A 55 9.20 -1.51 15.61
N PRO A 56 8.63 -0.31 15.88
CA PRO A 56 7.30 -0.20 16.52
C PRO A 56 6.13 -0.75 15.69
N LEU A 57 6.34 -0.98 14.39
CA LEU A 57 5.34 -1.56 13.49
C LEU A 57 5.54 -3.06 13.25
N GLN A 58 6.66 -3.65 13.68
CA GLN A 58 6.88 -5.09 13.52
C GLN A 58 5.83 -5.91 14.28
N SER A 59 5.40 -5.48 15.47
CA SER A 59 4.30 -6.15 16.18
C SER A 59 2.95 -6.07 15.46
N GLN A 60 2.76 -5.07 14.61
CA GLN A 60 1.55 -4.88 13.79
C GLN A 60 1.75 -5.40 12.35
N SER A 61 2.90 -6.01 12.06
CA SER A 61 3.25 -6.43 10.71
C SER A 61 2.27 -7.47 10.16
N GLU A 62 1.74 -8.36 11.00
CA GLU A 62 0.73 -9.33 10.59
C GLU A 62 -0.60 -8.69 10.19
N ASP A 63 -1.07 -7.71 10.98
CA ASP A 63 -2.30 -6.96 10.69
C ASP A 63 -2.13 -6.14 9.41
N MET A 64 -1.01 -5.43 9.29
CA MET A 64 -0.67 -4.69 8.07
C MET A 64 -0.56 -5.63 6.87
N TRP A 65 0.14 -6.75 7.00
CA TRP A 65 0.26 -7.75 5.94
C TRP A 65 -1.11 -8.28 5.51
N ALA A 66 -1.99 -8.62 6.47
CA ALA A 66 -3.34 -9.07 6.18
C ALA A 66 -4.18 -7.98 5.49
N HIS A 67 -3.97 -6.70 5.82
CA HIS A 67 -4.62 -5.58 5.18
C HIS A 67 -4.23 -5.43 3.71
N TYR A 68 -2.93 -5.53 3.39
CA TYR A 68 -2.45 -5.47 2.01
C TYR A 68 -2.73 -6.77 1.23
N ASN A 69 -2.79 -7.91 1.90
CA ASN A 69 -2.94 -9.24 1.30
C ASN A 69 -4.17 -9.98 1.86
N PRO A 70 -5.40 -9.53 1.57
CA PRO A 70 -6.63 -10.16 2.08
C PRO A 70 -6.80 -11.59 1.57
N THR A 71 -6.22 -11.90 0.41
CA THR A 71 -6.21 -13.24 -0.19
C THR A 71 -5.21 -14.20 0.46
N LYS A 72 -4.39 -13.74 1.42
CA LYS A 72 -3.35 -14.53 2.12
C LYS A 72 -2.42 -15.27 1.16
N LYS A 73 -2.03 -14.61 0.07
CA LYS A 73 -1.04 -15.11 -0.88
C LYS A 73 0.35 -15.16 -0.24
N SER A 74 1.26 -15.93 -0.82
CA SER A 74 2.66 -16.01 -0.34
C SER A 74 3.45 -14.73 -0.59
N ALA A 75 3.06 -13.92 -1.57
CA ALA A 75 3.68 -12.64 -1.89
C ALA A 75 2.65 -11.64 -2.46
N LEU A 76 2.99 -10.36 -2.37
CA LEU A 76 2.18 -9.22 -2.83
C LEU A 76 2.91 -8.49 -3.96
N SER A 77 2.26 -8.31 -5.11
CA SER A 77 2.88 -7.59 -6.24
C SER A 77 2.92 -6.08 -6.00
N LYS A 78 3.83 -5.36 -6.67
CA LYS A 78 3.90 -3.87 -6.60
C LYS A 78 2.56 -3.19 -6.88
N ALA A 79 1.82 -3.67 -7.88
CA ALA A 79 0.50 -3.13 -8.22
C ALA A 79 -0.51 -3.32 -7.07
N GLU A 80 -0.50 -4.48 -6.40
CA GLU A 80 -1.38 -4.77 -5.26
C GLU A 80 -1.01 -3.88 -4.06
N TYR A 81 0.28 -3.72 -3.78
CA TYR A 81 0.78 -2.82 -2.73
C TYR A 81 0.38 -1.36 -2.94
N LEU A 82 0.45 -0.86 -4.18
CA LEU A 82 0.09 0.52 -4.50
C LEU A 82 -1.42 0.73 -4.59
N ALA A 83 -2.18 -0.30 -4.96
CA ALA A 83 -3.65 -0.25 -5.05
C ALA A 83 -4.31 -0.15 -3.67
N VAL A 84 -3.71 -0.73 -2.63
CA VAL A 84 -4.22 -0.64 -1.28
C VAL A 84 -3.72 0.66 -0.63
N PRO A 85 -4.61 1.54 -0.15
CA PRO A 85 -4.19 2.75 0.55
C PRO A 85 -3.45 2.39 1.84
N PRO A 86 -2.42 3.15 2.23
CA PRO A 86 -1.73 2.88 3.47
C PRO A 86 -2.67 3.03 4.66
N MET A 87 -2.64 2.07 5.58
CA MET A 87 -3.33 2.22 6.86
C MET A 87 -2.88 3.53 7.51
N LYS A 88 -3.84 4.29 8.04
CA LYS A 88 -3.53 5.46 8.86
C LYS A 88 -3.01 4.96 10.21
N VAL A 89 -1.76 4.54 10.23
CA VAL A 89 -1.05 4.33 11.49
C VAL A 89 -0.73 5.72 12.01
N THR A 90 -1.46 6.15 13.03
CA THR A 90 -1.08 7.33 13.82
C THR A 90 0.18 6.94 14.57
N VAL A 91 1.33 7.02 13.90
CA VAL A 91 2.62 7.04 14.58
C VAL A 91 2.63 8.40 15.28
N THR A 92 2.24 8.42 16.55
CA THR A 92 2.52 9.55 17.42
C THR A 92 4.03 9.60 17.58
N VAL A 93 4.73 10.18 16.60
CA VAL A 93 6.04 10.77 16.83
C VAL A 93 5.74 11.96 17.72
N ASP A 94 5.82 11.74 19.02
CA ASP A 94 5.96 12.81 19.99
C ASP A 94 7.25 13.55 19.60
N GLN A 95 7.09 14.78 19.11
CA GLN A 95 8.18 15.64 18.61
C GLN A 95 8.95 16.27 19.76
#